data_AF-A0A6A5VYR4-F1
#
_entry.id   AF-A0A6A5VYR4-F1
#
_cell.length_a   1.000
_cell.length_b   1.000
_cell.length_c   1.000
_cell.angle_alpha   90.00
_cell.angle_beta   90.00
_cell.angle_gamma   90.00
#
_symmetry.space_group_name_H-M   'P 1'
#
loop_
_entity.id
_entity.type
_entity.pdbx_description
1 polymer ?
#
loop_
_entity_poly.entity_id
_entity_poly.type
_entity_poly.pdbx_seq_one_letter_code
_entity_poly.pdbx_strand_id
1 'polypeptide(L)'
;MVADALIYHPTVSHYLKFIALTVGRDKVLRTLQYFSRFLAWYLYRTNHPTSTISPFETTKKQFGLTRKLMRVGKFVEHFKAAAVASDAKGMDPVLRWMAVGRQLGYAGYMVFDNATVLDATGIHKLSSSKRLLREAYRAWFTGISCSIASSLYSLYVLNQRSGQVSEKDGEGVVERKKIAKESNAVKIQLISDLCDILVPTAALGWAELDDGVVGLAGTANLPFTIFEAETATTYQTHPREWAMTLHGNSTHIAKCLPEPLLARLPETYVDATIDPATVTGLPIYNGKTGALVLEMEVENPCRVSRRKLRDLFCEGIDVQYGKEIEHIFAQDVAGGGKRVKVRFSDGAEAVGGTVVGCDGARSRVRECICGEKESGLTRVAVSMFTFTARFNKEQSLVLRALNPLFVACVHPGHGTGFWISVLDVHDPSVPETWIYQLFVSWIDNPLPEVENNQAGRMEFFKKRVEEYAEPWKSVGRSVSEDTPISLDTGTYWEKAEKWDNRGGRMTLGGDAAHPMTPHRGQGLNNALQDASNFVTAIEKVASGELSLAEAVEEYDKEVLERGMMEMQMSLKQTMFIHDWDMLMASPMVEMGIHRAGKGEVVDREVK
;
A
#
# COMPACT_ATOMS: atom_id res chain seq x y z
N MET A 1 -1.99 17.65 41.66
CA MET A 1 -1.51 16.28 41.36
C MET A 1 -1.69 15.89 39.89
N VAL A 2 -2.88 15.95 39.26
CA VAL A 2 -3.04 15.66 37.81
C VAL A 2 -2.52 16.80 36.90
N ALA A 3 -2.70 18.06 37.30
CA ALA A 3 -2.19 19.22 36.57
C ALA A 3 -0.65 19.29 36.56
N ASP A 4 0.00 18.95 37.68
CA ASP A 4 1.47 18.92 37.79
C ASP A 4 2.08 17.87 36.85
N ALA A 5 1.49 16.68 36.77
CA ALA A 5 1.94 15.63 35.87
C ALA A 5 1.86 16.05 34.38
N LEU A 6 0.90 16.91 34.03
CA LEU A 6 0.72 17.45 32.68
C LEU A 6 1.70 18.60 32.39
N ILE A 7 1.89 19.52 33.34
CA ILE A 7 2.78 20.69 33.21
C ILE A 7 4.25 20.29 33.14
N TYR A 8 4.67 19.32 33.95
CA TYR A 8 6.05 18.82 33.98
C TYR A 8 6.31 17.69 32.96
N HIS A 9 5.34 17.37 32.10
CA HIS A 9 5.50 16.33 31.09
C HIS A 9 6.60 16.71 30.06
N PRO A 10 7.54 15.81 29.72
CA PRO A 10 8.62 16.11 28.77
C PRO A 10 8.12 16.59 27.39
N THR A 11 6.93 16.15 26.95
CA THR A 11 6.30 16.63 25.71
C THR A 11 5.87 18.08 25.79
N VAL A 12 5.46 18.59 26.96
CA VAL A 12 5.19 20.03 27.15
C VAL A 12 6.50 20.79 27.04
N SER A 13 7.60 20.30 27.63
CA SER A 13 8.93 20.88 27.43
C SER A 13 9.40 20.83 25.97
N HIS A 14 9.08 19.77 25.22
CA HIS A 14 9.43 19.64 23.80
C HIS A 14 8.57 20.54 22.90
N TYR A 15 7.27 20.62 23.16
CA TYR A 15 6.36 21.58 22.53
C TYR A 15 6.80 23.00 22.85
N LEU A 16 7.10 23.31 24.12
CA LEU A 16 7.62 24.61 24.55
C LEU A 16 8.94 24.93 23.84
N LYS A 17 9.87 23.99 23.67
CA LYS A 17 11.11 24.18 22.89
C LYS A 17 10.82 24.38 21.40
N PHE A 18 9.94 23.56 20.81
CA PHE A 18 9.58 23.63 19.40
C PHE A 18 8.88 24.94 19.05
N ILE A 19 7.88 25.35 19.84
CA ILE A 19 7.23 26.64 19.68
C ILE A 19 8.13 27.79 20.14
N ALA A 20 9.07 27.60 21.06
CA ALA A 20 9.99 28.68 21.44
C ALA A 20 10.92 29.05 20.28
N LEU A 21 11.19 28.10 19.38
CA LEU A 21 11.97 28.35 18.18
C LEU A 21 11.08 28.97 17.09
N THR A 22 11.53 30.11 16.56
CA THR A 22 10.93 30.79 15.40
C THR A 22 10.73 29.84 14.21
N VAL A 23 11.66 28.90 14.01
CA VAL A 23 11.60 27.90 12.93
C VAL A 23 10.46 26.88 13.14
N GLY A 24 10.21 26.47 14.39
CA GLY A 24 9.12 25.52 14.68
C GLY A 24 7.75 26.16 14.43
N ARG A 25 7.56 27.39 14.91
CA ARG A 25 6.35 28.18 14.62
C ARG A 25 6.14 28.44 13.13
N ASP A 26 7.19 28.78 12.38
CA ASP A 26 7.10 29.00 10.92
C ASP A 26 6.66 27.73 10.18
N LYS A 27 7.15 26.54 10.58
CA LYS A 27 6.72 25.26 9.99
C LYS A 27 5.24 24.98 10.23
N VAL A 28 4.74 25.20 11.45
CA VAL A 28 3.31 25.02 11.77
C VAL A 28 2.44 25.96 10.93
N LEU A 29 2.81 27.24 10.89
CA LEU A 29 2.10 28.23 10.08
C LEU A 29 2.16 27.89 8.59
N ARG A 30 3.27 27.30 8.10
CA ARG A 30 3.42 26.85 6.71
C ARG A 30 2.39 25.78 6.40
N THR A 31 2.31 24.73 7.21
CA THR A 31 1.34 23.65 7.02
C THR A 31 -0.08 24.19 6.98
N LEU A 32 -0.45 25.01 7.97
CA LEU A 32 -1.79 25.59 8.03
C LEU A 32 -2.11 26.52 6.85
N GLN A 33 -1.13 27.31 6.39
CA GLN A 33 -1.28 28.17 5.22
C GLN A 33 -1.56 27.35 3.95
N TYR A 34 -0.73 26.33 3.66
CA TYR A 34 -0.83 25.55 2.43
C TYR A 34 -2.06 24.64 2.43
N PHE A 35 -2.40 24.07 3.59
CA PHE A 35 -3.64 23.30 3.75
C PHE A 35 -4.88 24.18 3.55
N SER A 36 -4.87 25.40 4.09
CA SER A 36 -5.96 26.37 3.83
C SER A 36 -6.05 26.78 2.36
N ARG A 37 -4.92 26.84 1.63
CA ARG A 37 -4.91 27.06 0.18
C ARG A 37 -5.59 25.91 -0.57
N PHE A 38 -5.27 24.67 -0.19
CA PHE A 38 -5.90 23.49 -0.77
C PHE A 38 -7.40 23.46 -0.50
N LEU A 39 -7.83 23.66 0.75
CA LEU A 39 -9.26 23.64 1.10
C LEU A 39 -10.05 24.75 0.40
N ALA A 40 -9.51 25.97 0.33
CA ALA A 40 -10.14 27.06 -0.40
C ALA A 40 -10.33 26.72 -1.88
N TRP A 41 -9.31 26.11 -2.50
CA TRP A 41 -9.38 25.64 -3.88
C TRP A 41 -10.38 24.49 -4.06
N TYR A 42 -10.35 23.48 -3.20
CA TYR A 42 -11.24 22.32 -3.27
C TYR A 42 -12.71 22.74 -3.16
N LEU A 43 -13.03 23.61 -2.19
CA LEU A 43 -14.37 24.14 -2.00
C LEU A 43 -14.84 24.99 -3.18
N TYR A 44 -13.94 25.76 -3.80
CA TYR A 44 -14.24 26.51 -5.02
C TYR A 44 -14.57 25.57 -6.19
N ARG A 45 -13.78 24.51 -6.39
CA ARG A 45 -13.98 23.52 -7.46
C ARG A 45 -15.21 22.65 -7.26
N THR A 46 -15.62 22.42 -6.02
CA THR A 46 -16.83 21.65 -5.67
C THR A 46 -18.08 22.54 -5.56
N ASN A 47 -18.02 23.78 -6.07
CA ASN A 47 -19.15 24.70 -6.20
C ASN A 47 -19.80 25.09 -4.86
N HIS A 48 -19.03 25.10 -3.77
CA HIS A 48 -19.51 25.55 -2.46
C HIS A 48 -19.62 27.09 -2.40
N PRO A 49 -20.50 27.64 -1.54
CA PRO A 49 -20.65 29.07 -1.36
C PRO A 49 -19.35 29.79 -0.93
N THR A 50 -19.20 31.06 -1.32
CA THR A 50 -18.06 31.92 -0.92
C THR A 50 -17.93 32.06 0.60
N SER A 51 -19.04 31.96 1.34
CA SER A 51 -19.04 31.98 2.81
C SER A 51 -18.24 30.82 3.43
N THR A 52 -18.21 29.65 2.79
CA THR A 52 -17.43 28.48 3.20
C THR A 52 -15.95 28.56 2.78
N ILE A 53 -15.65 29.32 1.70
CA ILE A 53 -14.27 29.49 1.18
C ILE A 53 -13.51 30.58 1.95
N SER A 54 -14.20 31.67 2.32
CA SER A 54 -13.63 32.88 2.93
C SER A 54 -12.78 32.64 4.18
N PRO A 55 -13.14 31.74 5.13
CA PRO A 55 -12.30 31.46 6.29
C PRO A 55 -10.92 30.87 5.91
N PHE A 56 -10.88 29.99 4.90
CA PHE A 56 -9.64 29.38 4.45
C PHE A 56 -8.77 30.34 3.64
N GLU A 57 -9.37 31.19 2.80
CA GLU A 57 -8.67 32.30 2.14
C GLU A 57 -8.08 33.28 3.14
N THR A 58 -8.82 33.60 4.20
CA THR A 58 -8.37 34.46 5.28
C THR A 58 -7.21 33.81 6.04
N THR A 59 -7.32 32.52 6.38
CA THR A 59 -6.28 31.78 7.10
C THR A 59 -4.99 31.69 6.29
N LYS A 60 -5.09 31.34 5.00
CA LYS A 60 -3.98 31.35 4.04
C LYS A 60 -3.27 32.71 4.03
N LYS A 61 -4.03 33.80 3.93
CA LYS A 61 -3.49 35.17 3.88
C LYS A 61 -2.81 35.58 5.19
N GLN A 62 -3.47 35.37 6.33
CA GLN A 62 -2.95 35.81 7.63
C GLN A 62 -1.71 35.01 8.04
N PHE A 63 -1.72 33.68 7.89
CA PHE A 63 -0.55 32.87 8.24
C PHE A 63 0.61 33.10 7.28
N GLY A 64 0.35 33.33 5.99
CA GLY A 64 1.38 33.78 5.05
C GLY A 64 2.07 35.08 5.50
N LEU A 65 1.28 36.06 5.97
CA LEU A 65 1.81 37.32 6.50
C LEU A 65 2.60 37.13 7.80
N THR A 66 2.09 36.33 8.74
CA THR A 66 2.79 36.04 10.00
C THR A 66 4.14 35.39 9.75
N ARG A 67 4.20 34.39 8.87
CA ARG A 67 5.46 33.74 8.48
C ARG A 67 6.45 34.70 7.83
N LYS A 68 5.95 35.63 7.02
CA LYS A 68 6.76 36.68 6.42
C LYS A 68 7.43 37.54 7.49
N LEU A 69 6.65 37.99 8.48
CA LEU A 69 7.16 38.76 9.62
C LEU A 69 8.21 37.98 10.43
N MET A 70 7.97 36.69 10.68
CA MET A 70 8.90 35.85 11.44
C MET A 70 10.23 35.57 10.74
N ARG A 71 10.29 35.73 9.41
CA ARG A 71 11.50 35.51 8.60
C ARG A 71 12.31 36.78 8.34
N VAL A 72 11.86 37.93 8.86
CA VAL A 72 12.60 39.20 8.73
C VAL A 72 13.99 39.06 9.33
N GLY A 73 15.02 39.42 8.57
CA GLY A 73 16.43 39.32 8.98
C GLY A 73 17.09 37.96 8.73
N LYS A 74 16.34 36.90 8.43
CA LYS A 74 16.88 35.54 8.24
C LYS A 74 17.82 35.40 7.03
N PHE A 75 17.77 36.33 6.07
CA PHE A 75 18.69 36.37 4.93
C PHE A 75 20.17 36.39 5.33
N VAL A 76 20.51 36.91 6.52
CA VAL A 76 21.89 36.94 7.03
C VAL A 76 22.45 35.53 7.24
N GLU A 77 21.63 34.58 7.68
CA GLU A 77 22.04 33.17 7.84
C GLU A 77 22.43 32.56 6.50
N HIS A 78 21.70 32.90 5.43
CA HIS A 78 21.98 32.42 4.08
C HIS A 78 23.24 33.05 3.50
N PHE A 79 23.50 34.34 3.74
CA PHE A 79 24.79 34.95 3.37
C PHE A 79 25.97 34.29 4.09
N LYS A 80 25.84 34.02 5.40
CA LYS A 80 26.86 33.28 6.15
C LYS A 80 27.07 31.87 5.58
N ALA A 81 25.99 31.15 5.28
CA ALA A 81 26.07 29.80 4.71
C ALA A 81 26.71 29.80 3.32
N ALA A 82 26.45 30.83 2.50
CA ALA A 82 27.12 31.00 1.21
C ALA A 82 28.62 31.22 1.36
N ALA A 83 29.05 32.06 2.32
CA ALA A 83 30.46 32.28 2.62
C ALA A 83 31.15 30.99 3.08
N VAL A 84 30.54 30.26 4.03
CA VAL A 84 31.07 28.97 4.50
C VAL A 84 31.19 27.96 3.37
N ALA A 85 30.20 27.88 2.47
CA ALA A 85 30.28 27.01 1.30
C ALA A 85 31.41 27.42 0.35
N SER A 86 31.61 28.72 0.12
CA SER A 86 32.71 29.24 -0.71
C SER A 86 34.10 28.87 -0.14
N ASP A 87 34.24 28.89 1.18
CA ASP A 87 35.49 28.57 1.88
C ASP A 87 35.80 27.06 1.95
N ALA A 88 34.85 26.19 1.61
CA ALA A 88 35.00 24.74 1.62
C ALA A 88 35.88 24.24 0.45
N LYS A 89 37.19 24.53 0.50
CA LYS A 89 38.16 24.18 -0.57
C LYS A 89 38.33 22.66 -0.79
N GLY A 90 37.96 21.83 0.19
CA GLY A 90 37.97 20.36 0.08
C GLY A 90 36.69 19.75 -0.51
N MET A 91 35.69 20.56 -0.83
CA MET A 91 34.46 20.11 -1.49
C MET A 91 34.65 20.06 -3.01
N ASP A 92 33.95 19.14 -3.67
CA ASP A 92 33.88 19.13 -5.13
C ASP A 92 33.51 20.53 -5.69
N PRO A 93 34.24 21.05 -6.70
CA PRO A 93 34.02 22.40 -7.19
C PRO A 93 32.60 22.67 -7.69
N VAL A 94 31.94 21.69 -8.33
CA VAL A 94 30.57 21.83 -8.84
C VAL A 94 29.61 21.92 -7.66
N LEU A 95 29.68 20.98 -6.72
CA LEU A 95 28.84 20.99 -5.52
C LEU A 95 29.03 22.25 -4.68
N ARG A 96 30.27 22.74 -4.59
CA ARG A 96 30.61 23.97 -3.88
C ARG A 96 29.91 25.18 -4.49
N TRP A 97 30.03 25.38 -5.79
CA TRP A 97 29.42 26.55 -6.46
C TRP A 97 27.90 26.44 -6.53
N MET A 98 27.34 25.23 -6.65
CA MET A 98 25.89 25.02 -6.55
C MET A 98 25.38 25.32 -5.13
N ALA A 99 26.13 24.95 -4.08
CA ALA A 99 25.78 25.30 -2.71
C ALA A 99 25.82 26.81 -2.47
N VAL A 100 26.82 27.52 -3.00
CA VAL A 100 26.89 28.99 -2.97
C VAL A 100 25.69 29.61 -3.69
N GLY A 101 25.42 29.18 -4.94
CA GLY A 101 24.30 29.67 -5.73
C GLY A 101 22.94 29.46 -5.04
N ARG A 102 22.73 28.28 -4.45
CA ARG A 102 21.52 27.98 -3.66
C ARG A 102 21.33 28.96 -2.51
N GLN A 103 22.37 29.15 -1.69
CA GLN A 103 22.28 30.02 -0.51
C GLN A 103 22.12 31.49 -0.90
N LEU A 104 22.80 31.96 -1.94
CA LEU A 104 22.61 33.33 -2.46
C LEU A 104 21.20 33.54 -3.05
N GLY A 105 20.65 32.53 -3.74
CA GLY A 105 19.26 32.58 -4.21
C GLY A 105 18.25 32.70 -3.07
N TYR A 106 18.42 31.92 -2.00
CA TYR A 106 17.57 32.01 -0.80
C TYR A 106 17.75 33.33 -0.05
N ALA A 107 18.99 33.84 0.05
CA ALA A 107 19.26 35.15 0.62
C ALA A 107 18.56 36.26 -0.19
N GLY A 108 18.69 36.24 -1.52
CA GLY A 108 18.05 37.20 -2.41
C GLY A 108 16.53 37.16 -2.31
N TYR A 109 15.93 35.96 -2.29
CA TYR A 109 14.49 35.80 -2.07
C TYR A 109 14.06 36.48 -0.77
N MET A 110 14.75 36.21 0.34
CA MET A 110 14.39 36.78 1.63
C MET A 110 14.65 38.30 1.71
N VAL A 111 15.67 38.83 1.06
CA VAL A 111 15.91 40.29 1.02
C VAL A 111 14.76 41.00 0.32
N PHE A 112 14.39 40.54 -0.88
CA PHE A 112 13.29 41.14 -1.63
C PHE A 112 11.93 40.90 -0.99
N ASP A 113 11.68 39.71 -0.44
CA ASP A 113 10.45 39.39 0.30
C ASP A 113 10.32 40.29 1.54
N ASN A 114 11.39 40.44 2.33
CA ASN A 114 11.39 41.29 3.53
C ASN A 114 11.20 42.77 3.21
N ALA A 115 11.71 43.26 2.07
CA ALA A 115 11.52 44.65 1.63
C ALA A 115 10.03 44.99 1.39
N THR A 116 9.18 43.98 1.17
CA THR A 116 7.73 44.17 0.95
C THR A 116 6.89 43.99 2.21
N VAL A 117 7.50 43.77 3.38
CA VAL A 117 6.79 43.53 4.64
C VAL A 117 5.86 44.68 5.01
N LEU A 118 6.32 45.93 4.92
CA LEU A 118 5.49 47.10 5.27
C LEU A 118 4.28 47.28 4.34
N ASP A 119 4.40 46.88 3.07
CA ASP A 119 3.30 46.88 2.11
C ASP A 119 2.33 45.73 2.40
N ALA A 120 2.85 44.54 2.70
CA ALA A 120 2.09 43.34 3.01
C ALA A 120 1.29 43.47 4.33
N THR A 121 1.82 44.19 5.33
CA THR A 121 1.10 44.52 6.58
C THR A 121 0.14 45.68 6.45
N GLY A 122 0.18 46.43 5.34
CA GLY A 122 -0.65 47.61 5.12
C GLY A 122 -0.18 48.87 5.86
N ILE A 123 1.01 48.85 6.50
CA ILE A 123 1.58 49.98 7.22
C ILE A 123 2.01 51.10 6.26
N HIS A 124 2.64 50.72 5.14
CA HIS A 124 3.05 51.68 4.11
C HIS A 124 2.95 51.04 2.73
N LYS A 125 2.16 51.64 1.84
CA LYS A 125 2.00 51.15 0.48
C LYS A 125 3.24 51.43 -0.35
N LEU A 126 3.82 50.39 -0.92
CA LEU A 126 5.03 50.48 -1.71
C LEU A 126 4.70 50.25 -3.19
N SER A 127 4.86 51.28 -4.02
CA SER A 127 4.58 51.21 -5.46
C SER A 127 5.41 50.15 -6.19
N SER A 128 6.60 49.82 -5.67
CA SER A 128 7.49 48.79 -6.20
C SER A 128 7.26 47.38 -5.64
N SER A 129 6.28 47.16 -4.76
CA SER A 129 6.02 45.87 -4.08
C SER A 129 5.89 44.68 -5.06
N LYS A 130 5.08 44.84 -6.12
CA LYS A 130 4.93 43.80 -7.16
C LYS A 130 6.24 43.46 -7.87
N ARG A 131 7.08 44.48 -8.15
CA ARG A 131 8.39 44.28 -8.78
C ARG A 131 9.33 43.54 -7.85
N LEU A 132 9.39 43.92 -6.58
CA LEU A 132 10.24 43.28 -5.57
C LEU A 132 9.84 41.82 -5.35
N LEU A 133 8.55 41.51 -5.25
CA LEU A 133 8.08 40.12 -5.15
C LEU A 133 8.47 39.29 -6.36
N ARG A 134 8.39 39.86 -7.58
CA ARG A 134 8.84 39.18 -8.79
C ARG A 134 10.34 38.86 -8.75
N GLU A 135 11.18 39.80 -8.32
CA GLU A 135 12.61 39.53 -8.14
C GLU A 135 12.88 38.52 -7.01
N ALA A 136 12.05 38.52 -5.95
CA ALA A 136 12.13 37.51 -4.90
C ALA A 136 11.89 36.11 -5.48
N TYR A 137 10.82 35.91 -6.25
CA TYR A 137 10.52 34.62 -6.87
C TYR A 137 11.58 34.18 -7.88
N ARG A 138 12.19 35.11 -8.62
CA ARG A 138 13.35 34.81 -9.49
C ARG A 138 14.55 34.33 -8.69
N ALA A 139 14.87 35.00 -7.59
CA ALA A 139 15.96 34.58 -6.71
C ALA A 139 15.70 33.21 -6.07
N TRP A 140 14.45 32.94 -5.68
CA TRP A 140 14.06 31.64 -5.14
C TRP A 140 14.17 30.53 -6.20
N PHE A 141 13.67 30.78 -7.41
CA PHE A 141 13.81 29.88 -8.55
C PHE A 141 15.29 29.55 -8.84
N THR A 142 16.17 30.55 -8.87
CA THR A 142 17.61 30.36 -9.04
C THR A 142 18.19 29.48 -7.93
N GLY A 143 17.80 29.74 -6.68
CA GLY A 143 18.24 28.95 -5.53
C GLY A 143 17.86 27.47 -5.64
N ILE A 144 16.61 27.18 -6.01
CA ILE A 144 16.13 25.80 -6.21
C ILE A 144 16.81 25.17 -7.43
N SER A 145 17.01 25.91 -8.52
CA SER A 145 17.69 25.41 -9.74
C SER A 145 19.11 24.94 -9.43
N CYS A 146 19.86 25.68 -8.62
CA CYS A 146 21.16 25.25 -8.12
C CYS A 146 21.07 23.99 -7.23
N SER A 147 20.00 23.86 -6.44
CA SER A 147 19.76 22.68 -5.59
C SER A 147 19.45 21.41 -6.43
N ILE A 148 18.64 21.56 -7.49
CA ILE A 148 18.36 20.50 -8.46
C ILE A 148 19.63 20.08 -9.18
N ALA A 149 20.40 21.03 -9.72
CA ALA A 149 21.67 20.75 -10.40
C ALA A 149 22.67 20.05 -9.48
N SER A 150 22.77 20.48 -8.22
CA SER A 150 23.58 19.83 -7.17
C SER A 150 23.16 18.38 -6.95
N SER A 151 21.85 18.12 -6.89
CA SER A 151 21.31 16.78 -6.66
C SER A 151 21.52 15.85 -7.86
N LEU A 152 21.30 16.35 -9.08
CA LEU A 152 21.58 15.59 -10.31
C LEU A 152 23.07 15.25 -10.45
N TYR A 153 23.95 16.22 -10.16
CA TYR A 153 25.40 15.97 -10.18
C TYR A 153 25.82 14.97 -9.10
N SER A 154 25.27 15.08 -7.88
CA SER A 154 25.53 14.13 -6.80
C SER A 154 25.10 12.71 -7.17
N LEU A 155 23.93 12.55 -7.82
CA LEU A 155 23.49 11.24 -8.31
C LEU A 155 24.40 10.68 -9.40
N TYR A 156 24.87 11.54 -10.31
CA TYR A 156 25.85 11.13 -11.32
C TYR A 156 27.15 10.62 -10.69
N VAL A 157 27.72 11.37 -9.74
CA VAL A 157 28.95 10.97 -9.04
C VAL A 157 28.75 9.69 -8.23
N LEU A 158 27.62 9.56 -7.52
CA LEU A 158 27.29 8.36 -6.76
C LEU A 158 27.09 7.14 -7.66
N ASN A 159 26.51 7.32 -8.86
CA ASN A 159 26.35 6.24 -9.82
C ASN A 159 27.70 5.79 -10.40
N GLN A 160 28.61 6.72 -10.69
CA GLN A 160 29.99 6.38 -11.09
C GLN A 160 30.73 5.62 -9.99
N ARG A 161 30.64 6.09 -8.74
CA ARG A 161 31.23 5.43 -7.58
C ARG A 161 30.65 4.02 -7.41
N SER A 162 29.33 3.85 -7.55
CA SER A 162 28.65 2.55 -7.49
C SER A 162 29.17 1.57 -8.55
N GLY A 163 29.43 2.04 -9.77
CA GLY A 163 29.95 1.20 -10.86
C GLY A 163 31.38 0.73 -10.66
N GLN A 164 32.15 1.35 -9.76
CA GLN A 164 33.53 0.99 -9.44
C GLN A 164 33.64 0.03 -8.23
N VAL A 165 32.57 -0.17 -7.47
CA VAL A 165 32.57 -1.04 -6.29
C VAL A 165 32.36 -2.51 -6.70
N SER A 166 33.35 -3.35 -6.38
CA SER A 166 33.28 -4.81 -6.56
C SER A 166 32.62 -5.46 -5.34
N GLU A 167 31.65 -6.35 -5.55
CA GLU A 167 30.96 -7.09 -4.46
C GLU A 167 31.71 -8.38 -4.06
N LYS A 168 32.98 -8.51 -4.43
CA LYS A 168 33.76 -9.72 -4.16
C LYS A 168 34.28 -9.81 -2.72
N ASP A 169 34.25 -8.70 -1.97
CA ASP A 169 34.64 -8.63 -0.56
C ASP A 169 33.57 -7.93 0.31
N GLY A 170 33.65 -8.15 1.62
CA GLY A 170 32.69 -7.58 2.57
C GLY A 170 32.74 -6.05 2.67
N GLU A 171 33.87 -5.44 2.32
CA GLU A 171 34.03 -3.98 2.29
C GLU A 171 33.26 -3.35 1.13
N GLY A 172 33.26 -3.98 -0.05
CA GLY A 172 32.46 -3.55 -1.20
C GLY A 172 30.96 -3.59 -0.95
N VAL A 173 30.48 -4.57 -0.17
CA VAL A 173 29.05 -4.64 0.22
C VAL A 173 28.66 -3.49 1.15
N VAL A 174 29.51 -3.14 2.12
CA VAL A 174 29.26 -2.01 3.04
C VAL A 174 29.30 -0.67 2.30
N GLU A 175 30.28 -0.50 1.41
CA GLU A 175 30.42 0.70 0.60
C GLU A 175 29.23 0.89 -0.35
N ARG A 176 28.72 -0.19 -0.98
CA ARG A 176 27.50 -0.14 -1.80
C ARG A 176 26.27 0.26 -0.99
N LYS A 177 26.11 -0.25 0.23
CA LYS A 177 25.03 0.17 1.15
C LYS A 177 25.13 1.65 1.53
N LYS A 178 26.35 2.16 1.74
CA LYS A 178 26.59 3.58 2.00
C LYS A 178 26.22 4.46 0.80
N ILE A 179 26.62 4.05 -0.41
CA ILE A 179 26.26 4.73 -1.65
C ILE A 179 24.74 4.73 -1.86
N ALA A 180 24.06 3.62 -1.59
CA ALA A 180 22.60 3.54 -1.67
C ALA A 180 21.91 4.51 -0.71
N LYS A 181 22.38 4.59 0.55
CA LYS A 181 21.86 5.55 1.55
C LYS A 181 22.08 7.00 1.13
N GLU A 182 23.28 7.34 0.65
CA GLU A 182 23.61 8.67 0.13
C GLU A 182 22.74 9.00 -1.10
N SER A 183 22.54 8.04 -2.00
CA SER A 183 21.70 8.19 -3.20
C SER A 183 20.24 8.45 -2.85
N ASN A 184 19.67 7.70 -1.89
CA ASN A 184 18.28 7.88 -1.47
C ASN A 184 18.05 9.25 -0.83
N ALA A 185 18.97 9.73 0.00
CA ALA A 185 18.89 11.08 0.58
C ALA A 185 18.89 12.17 -0.51
N VAL A 186 19.73 12.01 -1.54
CA VAL A 186 19.79 12.95 -2.67
C VAL A 186 18.53 12.88 -3.54
N LYS A 187 17.98 11.68 -3.80
CA LYS A 187 16.72 11.51 -4.55
C LYS A 187 15.54 12.20 -3.85
N ILE A 188 15.42 12.04 -2.54
CA ILE A 188 14.37 12.70 -1.74
C ILE A 188 14.49 14.23 -1.86
N GLN A 189 15.70 14.77 -1.75
CA GLN A 189 15.94 16.20 -1.92
C GLN A 189 15.60 16.67 -3.34
N LEU A 190 15.99 15.91 -4.37
CA LEU A 190 15.68 16.23 -5.76
C LEU A 190 14.17 16.29 -6.02
N ILE A 191 13.42 15.31 -5.53
CA ILE A 191 11.95 15.29 -5.64
C ILE A 191 11.35 16.51 -4.93
N SER A 192 11.79 16.79 -3.70
CA SER A 192 11.33 17.98 -2.96
C SER A 192 11.60 19.27 -3.72
N ASP A 193 12.78 19.42 -4.31
CA ASP A 193 13.17 20.62 -5.06
C ASP A 193 12.38 20.74 -6.38
N LEU A 194 12.09 19.62 -7.06
CA LEU A 194 11.23 19.57 -8.25
C LEU A 194 9.77 19.93 -7.95
N CYS A 195 9.29 19.61 -6.75
CA CYS A 195 7.98 20.04 -6.28
C CYS A 195 8.00 21.53 -5.90
N ASP A 196 9.01 21.98 -5.15
CA ASP A 196 9.12 23.36 -4.68
C ASP A 196 9.35 24.36 -5.82
N ILE A 197 10.01 23.97 -6.93
CA ILE A 197 10.26 24.87 -8.07
C ILE A 197 8.97 25.28 -8.79
N LEU A 198 7.89 24.50 -8.65
CA LEU A 198 6.58 24.83 -9.20
C LEU A 198 6.02 26.12 -8.59
N VAL A 199 6.33 26.41 -7.32
CA VAL A 199 5.82 27.59 -6.61
C VAL A 199 6.33 28.90 -7.22
N PRO A 200 7.65 29.16 -7.35
CA PRO A 200 8.12 30.37 -8.02
C PRO A 200 7.79 30.37 -9.52
N THR A 201 7.73 29.21 -10.18
CA THR A 201 7.36 29.12 -11.62
C THR A 201 5.93 29.61 -11.85
N ALA A 202 4.97 29.18 -11.02
CA ALA A 202 3.59 29.66 -11.04
C ALA A 202 3.51 31.15 -10.68
N ALA A 203 4.21 31.58 -9.62
CA ALA A 203 4.18 32.97 -9.17
C ALA A 203 4.78 33.96 -10.18
N LEU A 204 5.69 33.51 -11.04
CA LEU A 204 6.28 34.29 -12.13
C LEU A 204 5.43 34.29 -13.40
N GLY A 205 4.38 33.46 -13.46
CA GLY A 205 3.55 33.27 -14.65
C GLY A 205 4.26 32.51 -15.76
N TRP A 206 5.27 31.70 -15.43
CA TRP A 206 6.00 30.87 -16.41
C TRP A 206 5.27 29.56 -16.71
N ALA A 207 4.37 29.13 -15.82
CA ALA A 207 3.45 28.01 -16.03
C ALA A 207 2.10 28.32 -15.40
N GLU A 208 1.01 27.97 -16.09
CA GLU A 208 -0.35 28.04 -15.56
C GLU A 208 -0.63 26.79 -14.70
N LEU A 209 -0.17 26.81 -13.45
CA LEU A 209 -0.36 25.71 -12.51
C LEU A 209 -1.55 26.02 -11.59
N ASP A 210 -2.48 25.06 -11.49
CA ASP A 210 -3.65 25.12 -10.63
C ASP A 210 -3.24 25.12 -9.13
N ASP A 211 -3.91 25.95 -8.32
CA ASP A 211 -3.61 26.18 -6.89
C ASP A 211 -3.65 24.89 -6.03
N GLY A 212 -4.38 23.86 -6.48
CA GLY A 212 -4.45 22.54 -5.84
C GLY A 212 -3.15 21.74 -5.98
N VAL A 213 -2.47 21.81 -7.13
CA VAL A 213 -1.18 21.13 -7.39
C VAL A 213 -0.07 21.74 -6.54
N VAL A 214 -0.09 23.07 -6.40
CA VAL A 214 0.85 23.82 -5.54
C VAL A 214 0.55 23.59 -4.04
N GLY A 215 -0.71 23.30 -3.69
CA GLY A 215 -1.13 22.90 -2.34
C GLY A 215 -0.63 21.50 -1.95
N LEU A 216 -0.85 20.50 -2.82
CA LEU A 216 -0.44 19.10 -2.64
C LEU A 216 1.09 18.91 -2.61
N ALA A 217 1.81 19.60 -3.49
CA ALA A 217 3.27 19.59 -3.51
C ALA A 217 3.89 20.15 -2.21
N GLY A 218 3.15 21.00 -1.48
CA GLY A 218 3.59 21.55 -0.20
C GLY A 218 3.27 20.70 1.03
N THR A 219 2.46 19.63 0.90
CA THR A 219 1.89 18.88 2.04
C THR A 219 2.31 17.41 2.14
N ALA A 220 2.89 16.76 1.13
CA ALA A 220 3.10 15.30 1.17
C ALA A 220 4.58 14.87 1.05
N ASN A 221 5.16 14.40 2.17
CA ASN A 221 6.17 13.34 2.16
C ASN A 221 6.27 12.72 3.56
N LEU A 222 5.41 11.74 3.86
CA LEU A 222 5.50 10.94 5.08
C LEU A 222 6.60 9.90 4.90
N PRO A 223 7.70 9.93 5.67
CA PRO A 223 8.77 8.95 5.53
C PRO A 223 8.30 7.59 6.04
N PHE A 224 8.44 6.56 5.20
CA PHE A 224 8.17 5.17 5.56
C PHE A 224 9.29 4.25 5.06
N THR A 225 9.32 3.02 5.56
CA THR A 225 10.24 1.96 5.13
C THR A 225 9.51 0.63 5.25
N ILE A 226 9.60 -0.21 4.22
CA ILE A 226 9.03 -1.56 4.24
C ILE A 226 10.13 -2.54 4.60
N PHE A 227 9.84 -3.48 5.50
CA PHE A 227 10.72 -4.57 5.89
C PHE A 227 10.07 -5.88 5.48
N GLU A 228 10.79 -6.73 4.74
CA GLU A 228 10.32 -8.01 4.22
C GLU A 228 11.26 -9.11 4.70
N ALA A 229 10.70 -10.19 5.26
CA ALA A 229 11.46 -11.31 5.79
C ALA A 229 12.17 -12.10 4.68
N GLU A 230 11.52 -12.25 3.53
CA GLU A 230 12.09 -12.92 2.36
C GLU A 230 13.30 -12.14 1.83
N THR A 231 14.28 -12.86 1.29
CA THR A 231 15.32 -12.23 0.45
C THR A 231 14.69 -11.71 -0.84
N ALA A 232 15.31 -10.72 -1.48
CA ALA A 232 14.81 -10.18 -2.76
C ALA A 232 14.65 -11.28 -3.82
N THR A 233 15.58 -12.23 -3.86
CA THR A 233 15.51 -13.38 -4.77
C THR A 233 14.31 -14.27 -4.45
N THR A 234 14.18 -14.75 -3.21
CA THR A 234 13.07 -15.64 -2.82
C THR A 234 11.71 -14.96 -2.96
N TYR A 235 11.64 -13.65 -2.70
CA TYR A 235 10.43 -12.84 -2.86
C TYR A 235 9.96 -12.79 -4.33
N GLN A 236 10.89 -12.67 -5.27
CA GLN A 236 10.61 -12.63 -6.71
C GLN A 236 10.39 -14.03 -7.30
N THR A 237 11.13 -15.02 -6.84
CA THR A 237 11.11 -16.40 -7.36
C THR A 237 10.24 -17.34 -6.51
N HIS A 238 9.28 -16.79 -5.75
CA HIS A 238 8.48 -17.58 -4.84
C HIS A 238 7.79 -18.74 -5.59
N PRO A 239 8.01 -20.01 -5.20
CA PRO A 239 7.63 -21.16 -6.02
C PRO A 239 6.11 -21.38 -6.06
N ARG A 240 5.39 -20.97 -5.02
CA ARG A 240 3.92 -20.95 -5.03
C ARG A 240 3.43 -19.61 -5.55
N GLU A 241 2.80 -19.61 -6.71
CA GLU A 241 2.13 -18.44 -7.25
C GLU A 241 0.61 -18.50 -7.00
N TRP A 242 -0.03 -17.34 -6.95
CA TRP A 242 -1.45 -17.22 -6.64
C TRP A 242 -2.07 -16.07 -7.44
N ALA A 243 -3.33 -16.25 -7.87
CA ALA A 243 -4.14 -15.17 -8.40
C ALA A 243 -5.33 -14.91 -7.48
N MET A 244 -5.70 -13.64 -7.35
CA MET A 244 -6.77 -13.19 -6.44
C MET A 244 -7.83 -12.46 -7.25
N THR A 245 -9.08 -12.49 -6.78
CA THR A 245 -10.15 -11.70 -7.38
C THR A 245 -10.25 -10.34 -6.70
N LEU A 246 -10.08 -9.27 -7.47
CA LEU A 246 -10.52 -7.93 -7.12
C LEU A 246 -12.00 -7.81 -7.43
N HIS A 247 -12.79 -7.45 -6.43
CA HIS A 247 -14.22 -7.18 -6.58
C HIS A 247 -14.44 -5.68 -6.76
N GLY A 248 -15.52 -5.30 -7.44
CA GLY A 248 -15.85 -3.91 -7.80
C GLY A 248 -15.47 -2.86 -6.74
N ASN A 249 -14.86 -1.77 -7.23
CA ASN A 249 -14.23 -0.63 -6.57
C ASN A 249 -12.70 -0.69 -6.40
N SER A 250 -12.03 -0.24 -7.47
CA SER A 250 -10.69 0.36 -7.47
C SER A 250 -10.50 1.52 -6.47
N THR A 251 -11.51 1.89 -5.66
CA THR A 251 -11.50 3.08 -4.81
C THR A 251 -10.41 3.04 -3.74
N HIS A 252 -10.15 1.88 -3.14
CA HIS A 252 -9.08 1.75 -2.14
C HIS A 252 -7.69 1.81 -2.78
N ILE A 253 -7.51 1.15 -3.93
CA ILE A 253 -6.24 1.18 -4.69
C ILE A 253 -5.95 2.60 -5.19
N ALA A 254 -6.96 3.29 -5.74
CA ALA A 254 -6.82 4.65 -6.25
C ALA A 254 -6.44 5.68 -5.18
N LYS A 255 -6.77 5.43 -3.91
CA LYS A 255 -6.32 6.25 -2.78
C LYS A 255 -4.87 5.99 -2.39
N CYS A 256 -4.34 4.80 -2.70
CA CYS A 256 -3.01 4.37 -2.28
C CYS A 256 -1.95 4.50 -3.38
N LEU A 257 -2.35 4.51 -4.66
CA LEU A 257 -1.43 4.57 -5.80
C LEU A 257 -1.46 5.93 -6.51
N PRO A 258 -0.29 6.45 -6.92
CA PRO A 258 -0.21 7.54 -7.88
C PRO A 258 -0.90 7.20 -9.20
N GLU A 259 -1.46 8.21 -9.86
CA GLU A 259 -2.17 8.07 -11.15
C GLU A 259 -1.39 7.28 -12.23
N PRO A 260 -0.06 7.47 -12.41
CA PRO A 260 0.68 6.67 -13.39
C PRO A 260 0.73 5.17 -13.09
N LEU A 261 0.74 4.76 -11.81
CA LEU A 261 0.71 3.35 -11.43
C LEU A 261 -0.72 2.81 -11.50
N LEU A 262 -1.71 3.60 -11.11
CA LEU A 262 -3.12 3.22 -11.21
C LEU A 262 -3.54 2.93 -12.66
N ALA A 263 -3.10 3.75 -13.62
CA ALA A 263 -3.36 3.55 -15.05
C ALA A 263 -2.80 2.22 -15.58
N ARG A 264 -1.79 1.67 -14.90
CA ARG A 264 -1.11 0.42 -15.24
C ARG A 264 -1.63 -0.79 -14.46
N LEU A 265 -2.66 -0.62 -13.62
CA LEU A 265 -3.29 -1.74 -12.90
C LEU A 265 -3.71 -2.91 -13.81
N PRO A 266 -4.21 -2.69 -15.05
CA PRO A 266 -4.49 -3.79 -15.99
C PRO A 266 -3.29 -4.68 -16.35
N GLU A 267 -2.05 -4.20 -16.21
CA GLU A 267 -0.83 -5.02 -16.40
C GLU A 267 -0.75 -6.16 -15.39
N THR A 268 -1.45 -6.04 -14.26
CA THR A 268 -1.45 -7.04 -13.18
C THR A 268 -2.44 -8.18 -13.42
N TYR A 269 -3.30 -8.04 -14.43
CA TYR A 269 -4.37 -9.00 -14.68
C TYR A 269 -3.78 -10.34 -15.11
N VAL A 270 -4.45 -11.43 -14.74
CA VAL A 270 -4.06 -12.78 -15.17
C VAL A 270 -4.22 -12.94 -16.69
N ASP A 271 -5.13 -12.15 -17.28
CA ASP A 271 -5.37 -12.06 -18.71
C ASP A 271 -5.79 -10.62 -19.03
N ALA A 272 -4.89 -9.88 -19.70
CA ALA A 272 -5.12 -8.49 -20.04
C ALA A 272 -6.15 -8.28 -21.16
N THR A 273 -6.58 -9.36 -21.83
CA THR A 273 -7.57 -9.28 -22.93
C THR A 273 -9.01 -9.33 -22.45
N ILE A 274 -9.23 -9.73 -21.20
CA ILE A 274 -10.57 -9.79 -20.61
C ILE A 274 -10.93 -8.45 -20.02
N ASP A 275 -12.00 -7.85 -20.54
CA ASP A 275 -12.67 -6.71 -19.92
C ASP A 275 -13.53 -7.20 -18.74
N PRO A 276 -13.24 -6.82 -17.49
CA PRO A 276 -14.03 -7.21 -16.32
C PRO A 276 -15.53 -6.90 -16.46
N ALA A 277 -15.90 -5.86 -17.21
CA ALA A 277 -17.30 -5.48 -17.42
C ALA A 277 -18.09 -6.52 -18.25
N THR A 278 -17.40 -7.42 -18.94
CA THR A 278 -18.03 -8.48 -19.74
C THR A 278 -18.32 -9.75 -18.95
N VAL A 279 -17.85 -9.84 -17.70
CA VAL A 279 -18.04 -11.02 -16.84
C VAL A 279 -19.29 -10.82 -15.98
N THR A 280 -20.35 -11.58 -16.29
CA THR A 280 -21.68 -11.41 -15.68
C THR A 280 -21.88 -12.16 -14.36
N GLY A 281 -21.01 -13.10 -14.04
CA GLY A 281 -21.12 -13.89 -12.81
C GLY A 281 -20.06 -15.00 -12.70
N LEU A 282 -20.09 -15.68 -11.56
CA LEU A 282 -19.16 -16.76 -11.22
C LEU A 282 -19.95 -18.05 -10.99
N PRO A 283 -19.91 -19.01 -11.93
CA PRO A 283 -20.77 -20.18 -11.88
C PRO A 283 -20.26 -21.24 -10.91
N ILE A 284 -21.21 -21.87 -10.19
CA ILE A 284 -21.00 -23.05 -9.36
C ILE A 284 -21.84 -24.19 -9.90
N TYR A 285 -21.19 -25.32 -10.14
CA TYR A 285 -21.80 -26.52 -10.72
C TYR A 285 -21.94 -27.65 -9.70
N ASN A 286 -22.79 -28.61 -10.02
CA ASN A 286 -22.88 -29.89 -9.36
C ASN A 286 -21.70 -30.75 -9.82
N GLY A 287 -20.81 -31.10 -8.89
CA GLY A 287 -19.59 -31.83 -9.21
C GLY A 287 -19.82 -33.24 -9.74
N LYS A 288 -20.99 -33.86 -9.48
CA LYS A 288 -21.32 -35.23 -9.93
C LYS A 288 -22.00 -35.26 -11.29
N THR A 289 -22.86 -34.29 -11.58
CA THR A 289 -23.68 -34.27 -12.81
C THR A 289 -23.22 -33.24 -13.85
N GLY A 290 -22.43 -32.25 -13.45
CA GLY A 290 -22.03 -31.12 -14.29
C GLY A 290 -23.11 -30.05 -14.47
N ALA A 291 -24.29 -30.22 -13.86
CA ALA A 291 -25.38 -29.24 -13.96
C ALA A 291 -25.04 -27.94 -13.22
N LEU A 292 -25.40 -26.79 -13.79
CA LEU A 292 -25.27 -25.49 -13.11
C LEU A 292 -26.18 -25.48 -11.87
N VAL A 293 -25.63 -25.10 -10.72
CA VAL A 293 -26.36 -25.00 -9.44
C VAL A 293 -26.78 -23.56 -9.19
N LEU A 294 -25.81 -22.64 -9.26
CA LEU A 294 -26.05 -21.20 -9.11
C LEU A 294 -24.96 -20.43 -9.84
N GLU A 295 -25.24 -19.16 -10.13
CA GLU A 295 -24.26 -18.21 -10.62
C GLU A 295 -24.18 -17.04 -9.62
N MET A 296 -22.99 -16.80 -9.06
CA MET A 296 -22.80 -15.71 -8.13
C MET A 296 -22.67 -14.40 -8.91
N GLU A 297 -23.58 -13.46 -8.66
CA GLU A 297 -23.48 -12.11 -9.20
C GLU A 297 -22.33 -11.36 -8.49
N VAL A 298 -21.36 -10.89 -9.28
CA VAL A 298 -20.25 -10.06 -8.79
C VAL A 298 -20.08 -8.91 -9.75
N GLU A 299 -19.93 -7.69 -9.24
CA GLU A 299 -19.74 -6.51 -10.06
C GLU A 299 -18.29 -6.43 -10.54
N ASN A 300 -18.11 -6.48 -11.87
CA ASN A 300 -16.84 -6.31 -12.58
C ASN A 300 -15.66 -7.11 -11.98
N PRO A 301 -15.80 -8.44 -11.78
CA PRO A 301 -14.75 -9.23 -11.16
C PRO A 301 -13.50 -9.23 -12.04
N CYS A 302 -12.34 -9.00 -11.42
CA CYS A 302 -11.06 -9.06 -12.10
C CYS A 302 -10.11 -10.01 -11.37
N ARG A 303 -9.46 -10.94 -12.08
CA ARG A 303 -8.38 -11.75 -11.51
C ARG A 303 -7.04 -11.09 -11.75
N VAL A 304 -6.28 -10.90 -10.67
CA VAL A 304 -4.92 -10.33 -10.68
C VAL A 304 -3.89 -11.34 -10.20
N SER A 305 -2.72 -11.36 -10.85
CA SER A 305 -1.57 -12.14 -10.38
C SER A 305 -0.96 -11.45 -9.16
N ARG A 306 -0.72 -12.22 -8.09
CA ARG A 306 -0.03 -11.74 -6.88
C ARG A 306 1.35 -11.19 -7.21
N ARG A 307 2.10 -11.84 -8.11
CA ARG A 307 3.44 -11.41 -8.52
C ARG A 307 3.36 -10.07 -9.25
N LYS A 308 2.57 -10.00 -10.33
CA LYS A 308 2.46 -8.77 -11.13
C LYS A 308 1.95 -7.59 -10.29
N LEU A 309 1.02 -7.84 -9.36
CA LEU A 309 0.51 -6.82 -8.44
C LEU A 309 1.60 -6.31 -7.48
N ARG A 310 2.38 -7.21 -6.87
CA ARG A 310 3.52 -6.82 -6.02
C ARG A 310 4.56 -6.03 -6.80
N ASP A 311 4.89 -6.47 -8.01
CA ASP A 311 5.88 -5.81 -8.86
C ASP A 311 5.44 -4.37 -9.16
N LEU A 312 4.19 -4.16 -9.59
CA LEU A 312 3.63 -2.83 -9.84
C LEU A 312 3.63 -1.96 -8.57
N PHE A 313 3.20 -2.52 -7.43
CA PHE A 313 3.09 -1.76 -6.18
C PHE A 313 4.45 -1.41 -5.57
N CYS A 314 5.51 -2.15 -5.88
CA CYS A 314 6.87 -1.86 -5.40
C CYS A 314 7.59 -0.82 -6.25
N GLU A 315 7.04 -0.40 -7.40
CA GLU A 315 7.67 0.60 -8.25
C GLU A 315 7.84 1.94 -7.50
N GLY A 316 9.10 2.37 -7.34
CA GLY A 316 9.44 3.60 -6.62
C GLY A 316 9.47 3.47 -5.10
N ILE A 317 9.31 2.26 -4.54
CA ILE A 317 9.39 1.99 -3.11
C ILE A 317 10.68 1.23 -2.77
N ASP A 318 11.39 1.66 -1.73
CA ASP A 318 12.58 0.98 -1.22
C ASP A 318 12.18 -0.05 -0.14
N VAL A 319 12.25 -1.34 -0.51
CA VAL A 319 11.93 -2.48 0.37
C VAL A 319 13.22 -3.06 0.94
N GLN A 320 13.28 -3.19 2.27
CA GLN A 320 14.39 -3.79 3.00
C GLN A 320 14.14 -5.29 3.17
N TYR A 321 14.71 -6.09 2.27
CA TYR A 321 14.60 -7.55 2.26
C TYR A 321 15.51 -8.24 3.28
N GLY A 322 15.18 -9.49 3.65
CA GLY A 322 15.91 -10.29 4.64
C GLY A 322 15.75 -9.79 6.07
N LYS A 323 14.61 -9.16 6.37
CA LYS A 323 14.30 -8.47 7.63
C LYS A 323 13.15 -9.14 8.35
N GLU A 324 13.42 -10.34 8.85
CA GLU A 324 12.49 -11.06 9.72
C GLU A 324 12.45 -10.40 11.11
N ILE A 325 11.25 -10.03 11.56
CA ILE A 325 11.04 -9.39 12.85
C ILE A 325 11.27 -10.42 13.96
N GLU A 326 12.06 -10.05 14.96
CA GLU A 326 12.25 -10.85 16.17
C GLU A 326 11.44 -10.27 17.33
N HIS A 327 11.56 -8.96 17.55
CA HIS A 327 10.88 -8.25 18.64
C HIS A 327 10.55 -6.80 18.29
N ILE A 328 9.49 -6.28 18.93
CA ILE A 328 9.06 -4.89 18.84
C ILE A 328 8.92 -4.32 20.25
N PHE A 329 9.50 -3.15 20.50
CA PHE A 329 9.44 -2.48 21.79
C PHE A 329 9.03 -1.02 21.62
N ALA A 330 8.10 -0.55 22.45
CA ALA A 330 7.93 0.88 22.67
C ALA A 330 9.09 1.36 23.56
N GLN A 331 9.82 2.38 23.13
CA GLN A 331 10.91 2.95 23.91
C GLN A 331 10.75 4.46 24.04
N ASP A 332 11.12 4.98 25.22
CA ASP A 332 11.29 6.41 25.42
C ASP A 332 12.63 6.83 24.80
N VAL A 333 12.61 7.85 23.94
CA VAL A 333 13.84 8.41 23.36
C VAL A 333 14.26 9.63 24.17
N ALA A 334 15.54 9.68 24.58
CA ALA A 334 16.08 10.79 25.36
C ALA A 334 15.81 12.14 24.66
N GLY A 335 14.96 12.96 25.29
CA GLY A 335 14.58 14.28 24.77
C GLY A 335 13.50 14.32 23.68
N GLY A 336 12.85 13.19 23.34
CA GLY A 336 11.87 13.17 22.25
C GLY A 336 10.91 11.98 22.22
N GLY A 337 9.87 11.99 23.06
CA GLY A 337 8.67 11.15 22.95
C GLY A 337 8.86 9.62 22.96
N LYS A 338 7.74 8.88 22.97
CA LYS A 338 7.72 7.43 22.77
C LYS A 338 7.84 7.10 21.28
N ARG A 339 8.78 6.24 20.93
CA ARG A 339 8.94 5.67 19.58
C ARG A 339 8.78 4.15 19.62
N VAL A 340 8.63 3.54 18.46
CA VAL A 340 8.71 2.09 18.32
C VAL A 340 10.07 1.70 17.76
N LYS A 341 10.65 0.64 18.34
CA LYS A 341 11.88 0.01 17.89
C LYS A 341 11.57 -1.42 17.46
N VAL A 342 12.03 -1.79 16.27
CA VAL A 342 11.93 -3.13 15.72
C VAL A 342 13.34 -3.73 15.71
N ARG A 343 13.49 -4.95 16.21
CA ARG A 343 14.70 -5.76 16.10
C ARG A 343 14.44 -6.91 15.13
N PHE A 344 15.40 -7.15 14.25
CA PHE A 344 15.35 -8.23 13.27
C PHE A 344 16.28 -9.38 13.65
N SER A 345 16.02 -10.56 13.10
CA SER A 345 16.81 -11.78 13.37
C SER A 345 18.29 -11.67 12.96
N ASP A 346 18.63 -10.76 12.04
CA ASP A 346 20.01 -10.45 11.65
C ASP A 346 20.72 -9.48 12.63
N GLY A 347 20.06 -9.14 13.74
CA GLY A 347 20.56 -8.21 14.75
C GLY A 347 20.41 -6.73 14.38
N ALA A 348 19.93 -6.41 13.18
CA ALA A 348 19.65 -5.02 12.81
C ALA A 348 18.46 -4.48 13.60
N GLU A 349 18.40 -3.15 13.71
CA GLU A 349 17.31 -2.47 14.41
C GLU A 349 16.81 -1.28 13.59
N ALA A 350 15.50 -1.04 13.64
CA ALA A 350 14.85 0.12 13.04
C ALA A 350 14.06 0.88 14.09
N VAL A 351 13.98 2.20 13.97
CA VAL A 351 13.22 3.06 14.90
C VAL A 351 12.26 3.94 14.11
N GLY A 352 10.98 3.86 14.45
CA GLY A 352 9.90 4.51 13.72
C GLY A 352 8.94 5.30 14.61
N GLY A 353 8.05 6.05 13.95
CA GLY A 353 6.90 6.67 14.61
C GLY A 353 5.80 5.66 14.89
N THR A 354 5.52 4.75 13.96
CA THR A 354 4.52 3.69 14.07
C THR A 354 5.04 2.47 13.31
N VAL A 355 4.74 1.27 13.79
CA VAL A 355 4.91 0.01 13.06
C VAL A 355 3.53 -0.55 12.73
N VAL A 356 3.35 -0.99 11.49
CA VAL A 356 2.13 -1.65 11.01
C VAL A 356 2.49 -3.08 10.65
N GLY A 357 1.86 -4.04 11.29
CA GLY A 357 2.01 -5.45 10.96
C GLY A 357 1.21 -5.79 9.72
N CYS A 358 1.91 -6.02 8.60
CA CYS A 358 1.34 -6.53 7.34
C CYS A 358 1.99 -7.87 6.96
N ASP A 359 2.49 -8.60 7.95
CA ASP A 359 3.34 -9.80 7.86
C ASP A 359 2.54 -11.12 7.81
N GLY A 360 1.30 -11.05 7.34
CA GLY A 360 0.48 -12.21 7.00
C GLY A 360 -0.16 -12.94 8.19
N ALA A 361 -0.79 -14.08 7.90
CA ALA A 361 -1.56 -14.83 8.89
C ALA A 361 -0.74 -15.25 10.11
N ARG A 362 0.56 -15.53 9.97
CA ARG A 362 1.48 -15.89 11.07
C ARG A 362 2.25 -14.67 11.61
N SER A 363 1.57 -13.53 11.69
CA SER A 363 2.16 -12.25 12.06
C SER A 363 2.92 -12.29 13.39
N ARG A 364 4.21 -11.95 13.31
CA ARG A 364 5.06 -11.70 14.47
C ARG A 364 4.72 -10.37 15.12
N VAL A 365 4.26 -9.38 14.34
CA VAL A 365 3.80 -8.10 14.88
C VAL A 365 2.57 -8.31 15.77
N ARG A 366 1.60 -9.11 15.34
CA ARG A 366 0.42 -9.47 16.15
C ARG A 366 0.83 -10.13 17.45
N GLU A 367 1.78 -11.05 17.41
CA GLU A 367 2.34 -11.68 18.60
C GLU A 367 3.01 -10.66 19.54
N CYS A 368 3.79 -9.73 19.01
CA CYS A 368 4.44 -8.70 19.83
C CYS A 368 3.43 -7.74 20.49
N ILE A 369 2.29 -7.48 19.86
CA ILE A 369 1.25 -6.58 20.37
C ILE A 369 0.35 -7.31 21.40
N CYS A 370 -0.13 -8.51 21.06
CA CYS A 370 -1.16 -9.22 21.83
C CYS A 370 -0.58 -10.25 22.81
N GLY A 371 0.66 -10.68 22.59
CA GLY A 371 1.27 -11.82 23.27
C GLY A 371 0.91 -13.16 22.62
N GLU A 372 1.84 -14.12 22.72
CA GLU A 372 1.77 -15.45 22.09
C GLU A 372 0.45 -16.18 22.29
N LYS A 373 -0.08 -16.14 23.52
CA LYS A 373 -1.33 -16.83 23.87
C LYS A 373 -2.56 -16.26 23.16
N GLU A 374 -2.60 -14.94 22.99
CA GLU A 374 -3.76 -14.24 22.42
C GLU A 374 -3.63 -14.06 20.91
N SER A 375 -2.41 -14.07 20.34
CA SER A 375 -2.19 -13.99 18.88
C SER A 375 -2.36 -15.30 18.11
N GLY A 376 -2.58 -16.41 18.82
CA GLY A 376 -2.68 -17.75 18.25
C GLY A 376 -3.87 -17.93 17.32
N LEU A 377 -3.67 -18.68 16.23
CA LEU A 377 -4.72 -19.00 15.27
C LEU A 377 -5.48 -20.27 15.65
N THR A 378 -6.79 -20.26 15.41
CA THR A 378 -7.64 -21.45 15.51
C THR A 378 -7.71 -22.13 14.15
N ARG A 379 -7.40 -23.43 14.14
CA ARG A 379 -7.49 -24.26 12.94
C ARG A 379 -8.96 -24.60 12.66
N VAL A 380 -9.35 -24.43 11.41
CA VAL A 380 -10.66 -24.84 10.90
C VAL A 380 -10.53 -26.28 10.39
N ALA A 381 -11.57 -27.08 10.57
CA ALA A 381 -11.67 -28.46 10.09
C ALA A 381 -11.85 -28.54 8.56
N VAL A 382 -11.09 -27.75 7.80
CA VAL A 382 -11.04 -27.77 6.33
C VAL A 382 -9.62 -28.07 5.88
N SER A 383 -9.52 -29.06 5.00
CA SER A 383 -8.31 -29.43 4.31
C SER A 383 -8.38 -28.97 2.86
N MET A 384 -7.25 -28.53 2.32
CA MET A 384 -7.20 -27.93 1.00
C MET A 384 -5.95 -28.38 0.25
N PHE A 385 -6.13 -28.75 -1.01
CA PHE A 385 -5.05 -28.81 -1.97
C PHE A 385 -5.05 -27.56 -2.82
N THR A 386 -3.87 -26.93 -2.91
CA THR A 386 -3.63 -25.90 -3.92
C THR A 386 -2.36 -26.19 -4.69
N PHE A 387 -2.47 -26.14 -6.02
CA PHE A 387 -1.37 -26.34 -6.94
C PHE A 387 -1.69 -25.72 -8.30
N THR A 388 -0.73 -25.77 -9.22
CA THR A 388 -0.87 -25.22 -10.57
C THR A 388 -0.75 -26.31 -11.61
N ALA A 389 -1.38 -26.11 -12.76
CA ALA A 389 -1.29 -27.03 -13.89
C ALA A 389 -1.44 -26.28 -15.22
N ARG A 390 -1.00 -26.94 -16.30
CA ARG A 390 -1.32 -26.56 -17.68
C ARG A 390 -2.12 -27.69 -18.30
N PHE A 391 -3.00 -27.33 -19.23
CA PHE A 391 -3.85 -28.27 -19.93
C PHE A 391 -3.64 -28.18 -21.43
N ASN A 392 -4.09 -29.20 -22.16
CA ASN A 392 -4.04 -29.13 -23.62
C ASN A 392 -5.03 -28.06 -24.14
N LYS A 393 -4.91 -27.73 -25.42
CA LYS A 393 -5.72 -26.69 -26.06
C LYS A 393 -7.23 -26.91 -25.88
N GLU A 394 -7.72 -28.12 -26.07
CA GLU A 394 -9.14 -28.45 -25.98
C GLU A 394 -9.68 -28.24 -24.56
N GLN A 395 -8.99 -28.75 -23.55
CA GLN A 395 -9.33 -28.59 -22.14
C GLN A 395 -9.32 -27.10 -21.73
N SER A 396 -8.28 -26.36 -22.13
CA SER A 396 -8.17 -24.93 -21.84
C SER A 396 -9.33 -24.12 -22.43
N LEU A 397 -9.70 -24.41 -23.68
CA LEU A 397 -10.82 -23.76 -24.36
C LEU A 397 -12.18 -24.11 -23.71
N VAL A 398 -12.39 -25.36 -23.29
CA VAL A 398 -13.60 -25.77 -22.57
C VAL A 398 -13.73 -25.03 -21.24
N LEU A 399 -12.66 -24.96 -20.45
CA LEU A 399 -12.68 -24.22 -19.18
C LEU A 399 -13.02 -22.74 -19.38
N ARG A 400 -12.42 -22.10 -20.39
CA ARG A 400 -12.68 -20.69 -20.70
C ARG A 400 -14.05 -20.42 -21.28
N ALA A 401 -14.64 -21.38 -21.99
CA ALA A 401 -16.00 -21.28 -22.52
C ALA A 401 -17.07 -21.34 -21.42
N LEU A 402 -16.79 -22.02 -20.30
CA LEU A 402 -17.67 -22.02 -19.13
C LEU A 402 -17.59 -20.69 -18.38
N ASN A 403 -16.38 -20.17 -18.16
CA ASN A 403 -16.18 -18.84 -17.60
C ASN A 403 -14.75 -18.34 -17.89
N PRO A 404 -14.55 -17.06 -18.25
CA PRO A 404 -13.23 -16.54 -18.57
C PRO A 404 -12.29 -16.46 -17.35
N LEU A 405 -12.81 -16.37 -16.13
CA LEU A 405 -12.01 -16.20 -14.91
C LEU A 405 -11.81 -17.52 -14.16
N PHE A 406 -12.91 -18.23 -13.88
CA PHE A 406 -12.86 -19.52 -13.20
C PHE A 406 -14.15 -20.32 -13.25
N VAL A 407 -14.03 -21.62 -13.01
CA VAL A 407 -15.14 -22.55 -12.81
C VAL A 407 -15.00 -23.27 -11.46
N ALA A 408 -16.12 -23.47 -10.76
CA ALA A 408 -16.15 -24.15 -9.48
C ALA A 408 -17.29 -25.17 -9.41
N CYS A 409 -17.10 -26.25 -8.68
CA CYS A 409 -18.18 -27.18 -8.38
C CYS A 409 -18.11 -27.68 -6.93
N VAL A 410 -19.24 -28.20 -6.45
CA VAL A 410 -19.33 -28.93 -5.18
C VAL A 410 -19.87 -30.32 -5.47
N HIS A 411 -19.16 -31.36 -5.02
CA HIS A 411 -19.61 -32.73 -5.23
C HIS A 411 -20.63 -33.17 -4.16
N PRO A 412 -21.87 -33.54 -4.52
CA PRO A 412 -22.94 -33.83 -3.57
C PRO A 412 -22.69 -35.05 -2.68
N GLY A 413 -21.92 -36.03 -3.16
CA GLY A 413 -21.72 -37.29 -2.42
C GLY A 413 -20.73 -37.19 -1.26
N HIS A 414 -19.78 -36.25 -1.32
CA HIS A 414 -18.69 -36.16 -0.34
C HIS A 414 -18.33 -34.71 0.03
N GLY A 415 -19.15 -33.73 -0.37
CA GLY A 415 -19.02 -32.33 0.06
C GLY A 415 -17.73 -31.64 -0.38
N THR A 416 -17.03 -32.13 -1.41
CA THR A 416 -15.74 -31.58 -1.81
C THR A 416 -15.94 -30.47 -2.85
N GLY A 417 -15.42 -29.29 -2.55
CA GLY A 417 -15.31 -28.19 -3.49
C GLY A 417 -14.13 -28.39 -4.44
N PHE A 418 -14.32 -28.13 -5.73
CA PHE A 418 -13.25 -28.14 -6.73
C PHE A 418 -13.34 -26.91 -7.62
N TRP A 419 -12.38 -26.02 -7.44
CA TRP A 419 -12.23 -24.76 -8.15
C TRP A 419 -11.01 -24.81 -9.08
N ILE A 420 -11.22 -24.45 -10.35
CA ILE A 420 -10.17 -24.27 -11.35
C ILE A 420 -10.25 -22.82 -11.85
N SER A 421 -9.15 -22.09 -11.79
CA SER A 421 -9.09 -20.69 -12.17
C SER A 421 -7.87 -20.35 -13.00
N VAL A 422 -7.98 -19.31 -13.81
CA VAL A 422 -6.85 -18.80 -14.59
C VAL A 422 -5.86 -18.12 -13.65
N LEU A 423 -4.58 -18.51 -13.77
CA LEU A 423 -3.47 -17.94 -13.01
C LEU A 423 -2.63 -16.99 -13.87
N ASP A 424 -2.33 -17.36 -15.12
CA ASP A 424 -1.59 -16.51 -16.06
C ASP A 424 -1.84 -16.91 -17.51
N VAL A 425 -2.15 -15.92 -18.34
CA VAL A 425 -2.28 -16.00 -19.80
C VAL A 425 -1.23 -15.07 -20.40
N HIS A 426 -0.08 -15.64 -20.74
CA HIS A 426 0.99 -14.89 -21.41
C HIS A 426 0.66 -14.63 -22.88
N ASP A 427 0.17 -15.65 -23.59
CA ASP A 427 -0.26 -15.56 -24.98
C ASP A 427 -1.69 -16.13 -25.13
N PRO A 428 -2.71 -15.26 -25.31
CA PRO A 428 -4.09 -15.69 -25.53
C PRO A 428 -4.30 -16.52 -26.80
N SER A 429 -3.36 -16.52 -27.75
CA SER A 429 -3.47 -17.30 -28.99
C SER A 429 -2.99 -18.75 -28.85
N VAL A 430 -2.34 -19.09 -27.73
CA VAL A 430 -1.72 -20.42 -27.49
C VAL A 430 -2.25 -21.04 -26.18
N PRO A 431 -3.48 -21.62 -26.18
CA PRO A 431 -4.16 -22.07 -24.96
C PRO A 431 -3.44 -23.14 -24.13
N GLU A 432 -2.56 -23.92 -24.74
CA GLU A 432 -1.72 -24.91 -24.07
C GLU A 432 -0.63 -24.30 -23.16
N THR A 433 -0.34 -23.00 -23.31
CA THR A 433 0.63 -22.30 -22.46
C THR A 433 0.01 -21.71 -21.20
N TRP A 434 -1.32 -21.58 -21.17
CA TRP A 434 -2.05 -20.96 -20.06
C TRP A 434 -1.87 -21.75 -18.77
N ILE A 435 -1.69 -21.01 -17.69
CA ILE A 435 -1.47 -21.59 -16.36
C ILE A 435 -2.76 -21.48 -15.57
N TYR A 436 -3.16 -22.59 -14.97
CA TYR A 436 -4.33 -22.67 -14.11
C TYR A 436 -3.91 -22.92 -12.67
N GLN A 437 -4.67 -22.31 -11.76
CA GLN A 437 -4.64 -22.58 -10.33
C GLN A 437 -5.82 -23.50 -9.98
N LEU A 438 -5.50 -24.60 -9.32
CA LEU A 438 -6.47 -25.60 -8.85
C LEU A 438 -6.55 -25.53 -7.34
N PHE A 439 -7.77 -25.49 -6.83
CA PHE A 439 -8.10 -25.46 -5.42
C PHE A 439 -9.16 -26.53 -5.14
N VAL A 440 -8.81 -27.52 -4.33
CA VAL A 440 -9.71 -28.60 -3.92
C VAL A 440 -9.84 -28.56 -2.41
N SER A 441 -11.05 -28.50 -1.87
CA SER A 441 -11.24 -28.43 -0.42
C SER A 441 -12.35 -29.34 0.08
N TRP A 442 -12.21 -29.84 1.31
CA TRP A 442 -13.15 -30.73 1.96
C TRP A 442 -13.00 -30.63 3.48
N ILE A 443 -13.98 -31.15 4.22
CA ILE A 443 -13.95 -31.19 5.69
C ILE A 443 -13.06 -32.34 6.17
N ASP A 444 -12.29 -32.07 7.23
CA ASP A 444 -11.34 -32.97 7.88
C ASP A 444 -10.13 -33.42 7.03
N ASN A 445 -9.22 -34.16 7.64
CA ASN A 445 -8.09 -34.76 6.94
C ASN A 445 -8.40 -36.24 6.61
N PRO A 446 -8.62 -36.59 5.34
CA PRO A 446 -8.99 -37.93 4.91
C PRO A 446 -7.78 -38.84 4.75
N LEU A 447 -6.56 -38.30 4.83
CA LEU A 447 -5.31 -39.05 4.71
C LEU A 447 -4.70 -39.30 6.10
N PRO A 448 -4.46 -40.57 6.47
CA PRO A 448 -3.61 -40.93 7.60
C PRO A 448 -2.25 -40.21 7.50
N GLU A 449 -1.66 -39.85 8.64
CA GLU A 449 -0.42 -39.06 8.68
C GLU A 449 0.74 -39.70 7.89
N VAL A 450 0.83 -41.04 7.90
CA VAL A 450 1.84 -41.81 7.16
C VAL A 450 1.65 -41.72 5.64
N GLU A 451 0.40 -41.61 5.18
CA GLU A 451 0.04 -41.53 3.75
C GLU A 451 0.03 -40.08 3.25
N ASN A 452 0.15 -39.10 4.15
CA ASN A 452 0.11 -37.67 3.85
C ASN A 452 1.44 -37.13 3.26
N ASN A 453 2.02 -37.88 2.33
CA ASN A 453 3.16 -37.50 1.50
C ASN A 453 2.71 -37.12 0.07
N GLN A 454 3.62 -36.67 -0.79
CA GLN A 454 3.30 -36.24 -2.16
C GLN A 454 2.54 -37.33 -2.96
N ALA A 455 3.01 -38.58 -2.91
CA ALA A 455 2.41 -39.68 -3.67
C ALA A 455 1.00 -40.00 -3.17
N GLY A 456 0.80 -40.10 -1.85
CA GLY A 456 -0.52 -40.37 -1.28
C GLY A 456 -1.52 -39.22 -1.50
N ARG A 457 -1.05 -37.96 -1.50
CA ARG A 457 -1.88 -36.80 -1.86
C ARG A 457 -2.30 -36.83 -3.33
N MET A 458 -1.38 -37.18 -4.24
CA MET A 458 -1.68 -37.33 -5.66
C MET A 458 -2.66 -38.48 -5.89
N GLU A 459 -2.42 -39.65 -5.31
CA GLU A 459 -3.32 -40.81 -5.41
C GLU A 459 -4.73 -40.46 -4.91
N PHE A 460 -4.83 -39.78 -3.76
CA PHE A 460 -6.11 -39.31 -3.22
C PHE A 460 -6.82 -38.36 -4.19
N PHE A 461 -6.09 -37.38 -4.74
CA PHE A 461 -6.63 -36.45 -5.72
C PHE A 461 -7.13 -37.19 -6.98
N LYS A 462 -6.30 -38.07 -7.56
CA LYS A 462 -6.64 -38.89 -8.73
C LYS A 462 -7.86 -39.77 -8.51
N LYS A 463 -7.96 -40.40 -7.33
CA LYS A 463 -9.13 -41.20 -6.97
C LYS A 463 -10.39 -40.35 -6.88
N ARG A 464 -10.31 -39.16 -6.26
CA ARG A 464 -11.47 -38.27 -6.14
C ARG A 464 -11.96 -37.76 -7.48
N VAL A 465 -11.08 -37.36 -8.39
CA VAL A 465 -11.51 -36.78 -9.67
C VAL A 465 -12.28 -37.76 -10.57
N GLU A 466 -12.18 -39.07 -10.31
CA GLU A 466 -12.97 -40.08 -11.01
C GLU A 466 -14.48 -39.99 -10.74
N GLU A 467 -14.87 -39.43 -9.60
CA GLU A 467 -16.27 -39.26 -9.20
C GLU A 467 -16.91 -37.99 -9.79
N TYR A 468 -16.11 -37.10 -10.38
CA TYR A 468 -16.58 -35.83 -10.92
C TYR A 468 -17.13 -35.96 -12.36
N ALA A 469 -17.98 -35.02 -12.75
CA ALA A 469 -18.38 -34.77 -14.12
C ALA A 469 -17.29 -34.03 -14.92
N GLU A 470 -17.48 -33.93 -16.23
CA GLU A 470 -16.66 -33.08 -17.08
C GLU A 470 -16.92 -31.58 -16.80
N PRO A 471 -15.91 -30.69 -16.93
CA PRO A 471 -14.53 -30.98 -17.32
C PRO A 471 -13.60 -31.40 -16.16
N TRP A 472 -14.05 -31.35 -14.90
CA TRP A 472 -13.20 -31.62 -13.73
C TRP A 472 -12.55 -33.00 -13.77
N LYS A 473 -13.26 -34.01 -14.28
CA LYS A 473 -12.73 -35.37 -14.44
C LYS A 473 -11.55 -35.43 -15.40
N SER A 474 -11.72 -35.00 -16.65
CA SER A 474 -10.63 -35.05 -17.64
C SER A 474 -9.46 -34.14 -17.27
N VAL A 475 -9.73 -32.97 -16.72
CA VAL A 475 -8.71 -32.03 -16.23
C VAL A 475 -7.94 -32.59 -15.04
N GLY A 476 -8.64 -33.18 -14.06
CA GLY A 476 -8.00 -33.83 -12.91
C GLY A 476 -7.12 -35.01 -13.32
N ARG A 477 -7.57 -35.80 -14.30
CA ARG A 477 -6.78 -36.89 -14.89
C ARG A 477 -5.52 -36.42 -15.59
N SER A 478 -5.53 -35.25 -16.24
CA SER A 478 -4.37 -34.74 -16.98
C SER A 478 -3.31 -34.04 -16.11
N VAL A 479 -3.59 -33.77 -14.83
CA VAL A 479 -2.57 -33.28 -13.89
C VAL A 479 -1.39 -34.27 -13.83
N SER A 480 -0.15 -33.80 -13.98
CA SER A 480 1.02 -34.67 -13.90
C SER A 480 1.18 -35.31 -12.52
N GLU A 481 1.64 -36.56 -12.45
CA GLU A 481 1.98 -37.25 -11.19
C GLU A 481 3.07 -36.51 -10.40
N ASP A 482 3.95 -35.79 -11.10
CA ASP A 482 5.04 -35.02 -10.51
C ASP A 482 4.60 -33.63 -10.01
N THR A 483 3.35 -33.22 -10.24
CA THR A 483 2.85 -31.89 -9.81
C THR A 483 2.84 -31.82 -8.28
N PRO A 484 3.59 -30.90 -7.64
CA PRO A 484 3.62 -30.81 -6.18
C PRO A 484 2.25 -30.44 -5.61
N ILE A 485 1.70 -31.28 -4.73
CA ILE A 485 0.42 -31.04 -4.06
C ILE A 485 0.66 -30.75 -2.58
N SER A 486 0.36 -29.51 -2.21
CA SER A 486 0.46 -29.04 -0.84
C SER A 486 -0.87 -29.25 -0.12
N LEU A 487 -0.82 -29.80 1.10
CA LEU A 487 -1.95 -29.83 2.00
C LEU A 487 -1.89 -28.61 2.91
N ASP A 488 -2.84 -27.71 2.73
CA ASP A 488 -3.04 -26.53 3.56
C ASP A 488 -4.33 -26.69 4.39
N THR A 489 -4.44 -25.95 5.49
CA THR A 489 -5.62 -25.98 6.38
C THR A 489 -6.11 -24.57 6.63
N GLY A 490 -7.43 -24.38 6.71
CA GLY A 490 -7.99 -23.09 7.06
C GLY A 490 -7.64 -22.68 8.49
N THR A 491 -7.41 -21.38 8.69
CA THR A 491 -7.18 -20.79 10.03
C THR A 491 -7.87 -19.45 10.12
N TYR A 492 -8.26 -19.06 11.34
CA TYR A 492 -8.73 -17.71 11.64
C TYR A 492 -8.29 -17.29 13.05
N TRP A 493 -8.39 -16.00 13.36
CA TRP A 493 -8.04 -15.48 14.67
C TRP A 493 -9.28 -15.39 15.57
N GLU A 494 -9.59 -16.48 16.26
CA GLU A 494 -10.79 -16.60 17.12
C GLU A 494 -10.79 -15.63 18.30
N LYS A 495 -9.61 -15.39 18.88
CA LYS A 495 -9.41 -14.53 20.04
C LYS A 495 -9.16 -13.07 19.67
N ALA A 496 -9.48 -12.67 18.44
CA ALA A 496 -9.32 -11.29 18.02
C ALA A 496 -10.14 -10.37 18.94
N GLU A 497 -9.44 -9.49 19.63
CA GLU A 497 -10.01 -8.49 20.53
C GLU A 497 -9.24 -7.17 20.37
N LYS A 498 -9.70 -6.12 21.06
CA LYS A 498 -9.00 -4.84 21.06
C LYS A 498 -7.57 -5.01 21.60
N TRP A 499 -6.59 -4.60 20.80
CA TRP A 499 -5.17 -4.65 21.17
C TRP A 499 -4.64 -3.33 21.73
N ASP A 500 -3.57 -3.39 22.53
CA ASP A 500 -2.84 -2.21 23.00
C ASP A 500 -1.91 -1.69 21.90
N ASN A 501 -2.40 -0.70 21.14
CA ASN A 501 -1.65 -0.06 20.07
C ASN A 501 -0.51 0.88 20.54
N ARG A 502 -0.28 0.95 21.86
CA ARG A 502 0.76 1.77 22.50
C ARG A 502 0.65 3.26 22.16
N GLY A 503 -0.56 3.78 22.01
CA GLY A 503 -0.82 5.17 21.61
C GLY A 503 -0.56 5.39 20.12
N GLY A 504 -0.99 4.45 19.29
CA GLY A 504 -0.86 4.45 17.83
C GLY A 504 0.54 4.12 17.30
N ARG A 505 1.39 3.52 18.12
CA ARG A 505 2.78 3.17 17.76
C ARG A 505 2.90 1.77 17.17
N MET A 506 1.92 0.91 17.41
CA MET A 506 1.86 -0.46 16.90
C MET A 506 0.44 -0.74 16.45
N THR A 507 0.26 -1.27 15.26
CA THR A 507 -1.06 -1.63 14.72
C THR A 507 -0.91 -2.77 13.71
N LEU A 508 -2.01 -3.29 13.19
CA LEU A 508 -2.09 -4.45 12.30
C LEU A 508 -2.97 -4.15 11.09
N GLY A 509 -2.65 -4.74 9.94
CA GLY A 509 -3.47 -4.71 8.73
C GLY A 509 -3.32 -5.98 7.89
N GLY A 510 -4.30 -6.24 7.04
CA GLY A 510 -4.42 -7.46 6.24
C GLY A 510 -4.55 -8.71 7.11
N ASP A 511 -4.02 -9.83 6.61
CA ASP A 511 -4.06 -11.12 7.32
C ASP A 511 -3.35 -11.12 8.69
N ALA A 512 -2.54 -10.11 8.99
CA ALA A 512 -1.99 -9.93 10.33
C ALA A 512 -3.07 -9.56 11.35
N ALA A 513 -4.10 -8.81 10.92
CA ALA A 513 -5.23 -8.38 11.76
C ALA A 513 -6.43 -9.33 11.66
N HIS A 514 -6.71 -9.91 10.49
CA HIS A 514 -7.92 -10.70 10.25
C HIS A 514 -7.70 -11.84 9.24
N PRO A 515 -6.88 -12.86 9.58
CA PRO A 515 -6.68 -13.99 8.68
C PRO A 515 -7.99 -14.76 8.49
N MET A 516 -8.37 -15.00 7.23
CA MET A 516 -9.66 -15.59 6.88
C MET A 516 -9.51 -16.89 6.10
N THR A 517 -10.55 -17.72 6.13
CA THR A 517 -10.66 -18.85 5.20
C THR A 517 -10.94 -18.36 3.77
N PRO A 518 -10.43 -19.07 2.74
CA PRO A 518 -10.36 -18.51 1.38
C PRO A 518 -11.68 -18.53 0.59
N HIS A 519 -12.71 -19.23 1.07
CA HIS A 519 -13.92 -19.54 0.28
C HIS A 519 -14.79 -18.33 -0.11
N ARG A 520 -14.59 -17.16 0.51
CA ARG A 520 -15.20 -15.88 0.06
C ARG A 520 -14.31 -15.04 -0.85
N GLY A 521 -13.00 -15.32 -0.90
CA GLY A 521 -12.04 -14.56 -1.71
C GLY A 521 -11.91 -13.08 -1.31
N GLN A 522 -12.06 -12.74 -0.02
CA GLN A 522 -12.10 -11.34 0.46
C GLN A 522 -10.80 -10.83 1.11
N GLY A 523 -9.78 -11.68 1.29
CA GLY A 523 -8.54 -11.30 1.98
C GLY A 523 -7.82 -10.11 1.35
N LEU A 524 -7.55 -10.15 0.04
CA LEU A 524 -6.90 -9.05 -0.68
C LEU A 524 -7.69 -7.74 -0.57
N ASN A 525 -9.01 -7.79 -0.76
CA ASN A 525 -9.86 -6.60 -0.76
C ASN A 525 -9.88 -5.96 0.63
N ASN A 526 -9.94 -6.75 1.70
CA ASN A 526 -9.82 -6.25 3.07
C ASN A 526 -8.44 -5.65 3.35
N ALA A 527 -7.36 -6.29 2.90
CA ALA A 527 -6.01 -5.74 3.06
C ALA A 527 -5.82 -4.39 2.34
N LEU A 528 -6.41 -4.22 1.15
CA LEU A 528 -6.41 -2.95 0.42
C LEU A 528 -7.23 -1.87 1.12
N GLN A 529 -8.39 -2.25 1.68
CA GLN A 529 -9.20 -1.35 2.49
C GLN A 529 -8.45 -0.88 3.74
N ASP A 530 -7.76 -1.79 4.44
CA ASP A 530 -6.92 -1.45 5.58
C ASP A 530 -5.81 -0.46 5.20
N ALA A 531 -5.11 -0.71 4.08
CA ALA A 531 -4.08 0.20 3.60
C ALA A 531 -4.65 1.60 3.33
N SER A 532 -5.79 1.68 2.65
CA SER A 532 -6.49 2.94 2.38
C SER A 532 -6.92 3.65 3.66
N ASN A 533 -7.48 2.93 4.63
CA ASN A 533 -7.95 3.50 5.89
C ASN A 533 -6.78 3.99 6.74
N PHE A 534 -5.66 3.24 6.74
CA PHE A 534 -4.45 3.66 7.44
C PHE A 534 -3.85 4.92 6.84
N VAL A 535 -3.77 5.02 5.50
CA VAL A 535 -3.32 6.26 4.83
C VAL A 535 -4.17 7.44 5.27
N THR A 536 -5.50 7.31 5.23
CA THR A 536 -6.42 8.37 5.71
C THR A 536 -6.19 8.71 7.19
N ALA A 537 -5.97 7.73 8.04
CA ALA A 537 -5.66 7.97 9.46
C ALA A 537 -4.37 8.79 9.61
N ILE A 538 -3.30 8.44 8.88
CA ILE A 538 -2.04 9.18 8.97
C ILE A 538 -2.12 10.56 8.29
N GLU A 539 -2.94 10.74 7.26
CA GLU A 539 -3.23 12.06 6.70
C GLU A 539 -3.86 12.99 7.73
N LYS A 540 -4.81 12.50 8.54
CA LYS A 540 -5.39 13.26 9.67
C LYS A 540 -4.35 13.62 10.73
N VAL A 541 -3.37 12.73 10.97
CA VAL A 541 -2.25 13.02 11.87
C VAL A 541 -1.32 14.08 11.29
N ALA A 542 -1.03 13.99 9.99
CA ALA A 542 -0.14 14.91 9.29
C ALA A 542 -0.74 16.31 9.16
N SER A 543 -2.05 16.40 8.97
CA SER A 543 -2.80 17.67 8.95
C SER A 543 -2.95 18.28 10.34
N GLY A 544 -2.76 17.49 11.40
CA GLY A 544 -2.96 17.87 12.79
C GLY A 544 -4.43 17.86 13.23
N GLU A 545 -5.31 17.22 12.45
CA GLU A 545 -6.72 17.02 12.79
C GLU A 545 -6.87 16.09 14.00
N LEU A 546 -6.11 14.99 14.03
CA LEU A 546 -6.09 14.02 15.12
C LEU A 546 -4.68 13.80 15.63
N SER A 547 -4.54 13.44 16.91
CA SER A 547 -3.30 12.85 17.39
C SER A 547 -3.11 11.45 16.80
N LEU A 548 -1.87 10.96 16.79
CA LEU A 548 -1.59 9.60 16.33
C LEU A 548 -2.36 8.53 17.12
N ALA A 549 -2.50 8.73 18.44
CA ALA A 549 -3.23 7.79 19.28
C ALA A 549 -4.71 7.73 18.90
N GLU A 550 -5.35 8.88 18.66
CA GLU A 550 -6.76 8.96 18.23
C GLU A 550 -6.95 8.37 16.83
N ALA A 551 -6.11 8.76 15.87
CA ALA A 551 -6.24 8.31 14.49
C ALA A 551 -6.02 6.79 14.34
N VAL A 552 -5.02 6.23 15.03
CA VAL A 552 -4.76 4.79 14.98
C VAL A 552 -5.78 4.00 15.81
N GLU A 553 -6.33 4.57 16.88
CA GLU A 553 -7.45 3.94 17.61
C GLU A 553 -8.72 3.89 16.73
N GLU A 554 -9.04 4.95 15.97
CA GLU A 554 -10.15 4.91 15.00
C GLU A 554 -9.92 3.84 13.93
N TYR A 555 -8.69 3.74 13.43
CA TYR A 555 -8.29 2.70 12.47
C TYR A 555 -8.41 1.29 13.05
N ASP A 556 -7.82 1.03 14.22
CA ASP A 556 -7.82 -0.28 14.88
C ASP A 556 -9.25 -0.76 15.15
N LYS A 557 -10.12 0.14 15.60
CA LYS A 557 -11.53 -0.15 15.84
C LYS A 557 -12.23 -0.62 14.56
N GLU A 558 -12.05 0.11 13.46
CA GLU A 558 -12.66 -0.24 12.17
C GLU A 558 -12.14 -1.58 11.63
N VAL A 559 -10.81 -1.78 11.69
CA VAL A 559 -10.16 -3.02 11.24
C VAL A 559 -10.62 -4.21 12.06
N LEU A 560 -10.75 -4.07 13.38
CA LEU A 560 -11.24 -5.13 14.26
C LEU A 560 -12.71 -5.45 13.99
N GLU A 561 -13.59 -4.44 13.97
CA GLU A 561 -15.04 -4.64 13.77
C GLU A 561 -15.34 -5.32 12.42
N ARG A 562 -14.76 -4.80 11.33
CA ARG A 562 -14.91 -5.41 9.99
C ARG A 562 -14.21 -6.76 9.92
N GLY A 563 -12.98 -6.87 10.41
CA GLY A 563 -12.19 -8.09 10.37
C GLY A 563 -12.88 -9.26 11.08
N MET A 564 -13.46 -9.03 12.26
CA MET A 564 -14.25 -10.04 12.97
C MET A 564 -15.47 -10.49 12.18
N MET A 565 -16.23 -9.54 11.61
CA MET A 565 -17.38 -9.85 10.76
C MET A 565 -16.97 -10.71 9.56
N GLU A 566 -15.94 -10.29 8.83
CA GLU A 566 -15.48 -10.94 7.60
C GLU A 566 -14.85 -12.33 7.86
N MET A 567 -14.10 -12.50 8.95
CA MET A 567 -13.61 -13.81 9.40
C MET A 567 -14.77 -14.77 9.68
N GLN A 568 -15.80 -14.32 10.43
CA GLN A 568 -16.95 -15.16 10.78
C GLN A 568 -17.80 -15.51 9.56
N MET A 569 -18.03 -14.58 8.65
CA MET A 569 -18.74 -14.85 7.41
C MET A 569 -17.95 -15.79 6.49
N SER A 570 -16.63 -15.63 6.42
CA SER A 570 -15.77 -16.54 5.64
C SER A 570 -15.79 -17.95 6.21
N LEU A 571 -15.74 -18.10 7.54
CA LEU A 571 -15.87 -19.39 8.21
C LEU A 571 -17.23 -20.05 7.91
N LYS A 572 -18.33 -19.28 8.02
CA LYS A 572 -19.67 -19.78 7.67
C LYS A 572 -19.73 -20.24 6.22
N GLN A 573 -19.20 -19.46 5.28
CA GLN A 573 -19.15 -19.85 3.86
C GLN A 573 -18.31 -21.12 3.65
N THR A 574 -17.18 -21.25 4.35
CA THR A 574 -16.35 -22.44 4.31
C THR A 574 -17.13 -23.66 4.78
N MET A 575 -17.86 -23.60 5.89
CA MET A 575 -18.65 -24.76 6.33
C MET A 575 -19.80 -25.05 5.36
N PHE A 576 -20.48 -24.00 4.92
CA PHE A 576 -21.65 -24.08 4.05
C PHE A 576 -21.35 -24.70 2.68
N ILE A 577 -20.22 -24.36 2.03
CA ILE A 577 -19.91 -24.89 0.70
C ILE A 577 -19.58 -26.39 0.70
N HIS A 578 -19.22 -26.95 1.86
CA HIS A 578 -18.93 -28.39 1.99
C HIS A 578 -20.11 -29.19 2.54
N ASP A 579 -21.25 -28.55 2.82
CA ASP A 579 -22.50 -29.20 3.18
C ASP A 579 -23.50 -29.04 2.03
N TRP A 580 -23.70 -30.11 1.28
CA TRP A 580 -24.54 -30.09 0.08
C TRP A 580 -26.00 -29.77 0.39
N ASP A 581 -26.53 -30.33 1.47
CA ASP A 581 -27.94 -30.16 1.84
C ASP A 581 -28.18 -28.71 2.29
N MET A 582 -27.26 -28.15 3.08
CA MET A 582 -27.31 -26.73 3.45
C MET A 582 -27.15 -25.81 2.22
N LEU A 583 -26.24 -26.14 1.29
CA LEU A 583 -26.03 -25.37 0.06
C LEU A 583 -27.32 -25.29 -0.75
N MET A 584 -27.98 -26.43 -0.98
CA MET A 584 -29.20 -26.51 -1.78
C MET A 584 -30.41 -25.87 -1.09
N ALA A 585 -30.46 -25.87 0.25
CA ALA A 585 -31.50 -25.21 1.03
C ALA A 585 -31.34 -23.68 1.13
N SER A 586 -30.33 -23.10 0.49
CA SER A 586 -30.06 -21.68 0.63
C SER A 586 -30.95 -20.80 -0.25
N PRO A 587 -31.34 -19.60 0.23
CA PRO A 587 -32.13 -18.67 -0.57
C PRO A 587 -31.49 -18.29 -1.91
N MET A 588 -30.16 -18.27 -1.98
CA MET A 588 -29.43 -17.99 -3.23
C MET A 588 -29.66 -19.08 -4.28
N VAL A 589 -29.64 -20.35 -3.87
CA VAL A 589 -29.93 -21.48 -4.76
C VAL A 589 -31.41 -21.52 -5.11
N GLU A 590 -32.32 -21.33 -4.14
CA GLU A 590 -33.76 -21.29 -4.41
C GLU A 590 -34.15 -20.17 -5.39
N MET A 591 -33.63 -18.95 -5.18
CA MET A 591 -33.87 -17.82 -6.09
C MET A 591 -33.17 -17.99 -7.45
N GLY A 592 -31.99 -18.61 -7.48
CA GLY A 592 -31.26 -18.95 -8.70
C GLY A 592 -31.98 -20.00 -9.56
N ILE A 593 -32.53 -21.05 -8.94
CA ILE A 593 -33.37 -22.08 -9.58
C ILE A 593 -34.63 -21.44 -10.19
N HIS A 594 -35.28 -20.52 -9.46
CA HIS A 594 -36.47 -19.81 -9.97
C HIS A 594 -36.18 -18.84 -11.11
N ARG A 595 -34.95 -18.31 -11.23
CA ARG A 595 -34.51 -17.51 -12.39
C ARG A 595 -34.11 -18.38 -13.58
N ALA A 596 -33.42 -19.51 -13.36
CA ALA A 596 -33.11 -20.48 -14.41
C ALA A 596 -34.38 -21.05 -15.08
N GLY A 597 -35.49 -21.15 -14.33
CA GLY A 597 -36.80 -21.52 -14.88
C GLY A 597 -37.50 -20.44 -15.72
N LYS A 598 -36.97 -19.21 -15.82
CA LYS A 598 -37.60 -18.07 -16.52
C LYS A 598 -36.79 -17.47 -17.68
N GLY A 599 -35.66 -18.06 -18.06
CA GLY A 599 -34.91 -17.60 -19.22
C GLY A 599 -33.92 -18.65 -19.72
N GLU A 600 -34.26 -19.24 -20.86
CA GLU A 600 -33.39 -20.02 -21.75
C GLU A 600 -32.93 -21.41 -21.27
N VAL A 601 -33.69 -22.42 -21.69
CA VAL A 601 -33.13 -23.76 -21.98
C VAL A 601 -32.20 -23.58 -23.17
N VAL A 602 -30.89 -23.48 -22.93
CA VAL A 602 -29.89 -23.59 -23.99
C VAL A 602 -29.47 -25.06 -24.06
N ASP A 603 -30.14 -25.82 -24.92
CA ASP A 603 -29.58 -27.05 -25.49
C ASP A 603 -28.30 -26.66 -26.27
N ARG A 604 -27.13 -26.80 -25.65
CA ARG A 604 -25.85 -26.87 -26.37
C ARG A 604 -25.53 -28.33 -26.62
N GLU A 605 -26.12 -28.88 -27.68
CA GLU A 605 -25.58 -30.07 -28.31
C GLU A 605 -24.15 -29.77 -28.79
N VAL A 606 -23.20 -30.57 -28.31
CA VAL A 606 -21.82 -30.59 -28.75
C VAL A 606 -21.78 -31.09 -30.19
N LYS A 607 -21.26 -30.27 -31.11
CA LYS A 607 -20.72 -30.70 -32.40
C LYS A 607 -19.27 -30.25 -32.53
#